data_AF-A0A844C285-F1
#
_entry.id   AF-A0A844C285-F1
#
_cell.length_a   1.000
_cell.length_b   1.000
_cell.length_c   1.000
_cell.angle_alpha   90.00
_cell.angle_beta   90.00
_cell.angle_gamma   90.00
#
_symmetry.space_group_name_H-M   'P 1'
#
loop_
_entity.id
_entity.type
_entity.pdbx_description
1 polymer ?
#
loop_
_entity_poly.entity_id
_entity_poly.type
_entity_poly.pdbx_seq_one_letter_code
_entity_poly.pdbx_strand_id
1 'polypeptide(L)' 'MLITTKTYTRRSIMSYTYLTIEERSRIEVLVQEGYKINPIANLLGRHRSTIYRELNR' A
#
# COMPACT_ATOMS: atom_id res chain seq x y z
N MET A 1 -2.48 45.51 4.72
CA MET A 1 -3.38 44.34 4.65
C MET A 1 -2.51 43.09 4.76
N LEU A 2 -2.43 42.48 5.94
CA LEU A 2 -1.59 41.29 6.16
C LEU A 2 -2.36 40.07 5.65
N ILE A 3 -1.90 39.46 4.55
CA ILE A 3 -2.46 38.20 4.05
C ILE A 3 -1.90 37.04 4.88
N THR A 4 -2.69 36.50 5.80
CA THR A 4 -2.32 35.28 6.54
C THR A 4 -2.61 34.05 5.67
N THR A 5 -1.60 33.52 4.99
CA THR A 5 -1.71 32.23 4.29
C THR A 5 -1.65 31.09 5.30
N LYS A 6 -2.75 30.35 5.44
CA LYS A 6 -2.81 29.13 6.25
C LYS A 6 -2.07 28.00 5.53
N THR A 7 -0.94 27.56 6.06
CA THR A 7 -0.26 26.35 5.59
C THR A 7 -0.97 25.13 6.19
N TYR A 8 -1.67 24.36 5.35
CA TYR A 8 -2.22 23.07 5.76
C TYR A 8 -1.08 22.05 5.82
N THR A 9 -0.59 21.76 7.02
CA THR A 9 0.25 20.58 7.26
C THR A 9 -0.62 19.34 7.09
N ARG A 10 -0.55 18.72 5.91
CA ARG A 10 -1.11 17.38 5.69
C ARG A 10 -0.34 16.42 6.61
N ARG A 11 -0.88 16.19 7.81
CA ARG A 11 -0.39 15.16 8.73
C ARG A 11 -0.62 13.82 8.05
N SER A 12 0.35 13.34 7.27
CA SER A 12 0.34 11.97 6.79
C SER A 12 0.50 11.10 8.03
N ILE A 13 -0.59 10.54 8.53
CA ILE A 13 -0.53 9.44 9.48
C ILE A 13 0.05 8.29 8.65
N MET A 14 1.38 8.20 8.61
CA MET A 14 2.07 7.09 7.98
C MET A 14 1.92 5.91 8.94
N SER A 15 0.73 5.29 8.98
CA SER A 15 0.51 4.07 9.75
C SER A 15 1.29 2.97 9.07
N TYR A 16 2.54 2.79 9.49
CA TYR A 16 3.39 1.73 9.01
C TYR A 16 2.78 0.39 9.44
N THR A 17 2.02 -0.19 8.52
CA THR A 17 1.29 -1.44 8.72
C THR A 17 1.98 -2.49 7.87
N TYR A 18 2.59 -3.47 8.54
CA TYR A 18 3.10 -4.65 7.87
C TYR A 18 1.94 -5.43 7.23
N LEU A 19 2.29 -6.27 6.25
CA LEU A 19 1.36 -7.26 5.74
C LEU A 19 1.16 -8.33 6.82
N THR A 20 -0.09 -8.73 7.05
CA THR A 20 -0.40 -9.91 7.87
C THR A 20 0.04 -11.18 7.14
N ILE A 21 0.17 -12.28 7.89
CA ILE A 21 0.49 -13.60 7.29
C ILE A 21 -0.55 -13.98 6.23
N GLU A 22 -1.83 -13.68 6.49
CA GLU A 22 -2.91 -13.93 5.52
C GLU A 22 -2.73 -13.10 4.24
N GLU A 23 -2.45 -11.80 4.36
CA GLU A 23 -2.20 -10.95 3.19
C GLU A 23 -1.01 -11.45 2.37
N ARG A 24 0.07 -11.90 3.03
CA ARG A 24 1.26 -12.47 2.36
C ARG A 24 0.90 -13.74 1.60
N SER A 25 0.20 -14.68 2.25
CA SER A 25 -0.27 -15.91 1.59
C SER A 25 -1.19 -15.60 0.40
N ARG A 26 -2.08 -14.61 0.54
CA ARG A 26 -3.00 -14.22 -0.53
C ARG A 26 -2.27 -13.60 -1.73
N ILE A 27 -1.23 -12.80 -1.48
CA ILE A 27 -0.35 -12.25 -2.53
C ILE A 27 0.31 -13.39 -3.30
N GLU A 28 0.89 -14.38 -2.61
CA GLU A 28 1.57 -15.51 -3.25
C GLU A 28 0.63 -16.30 -4.17
N VAL A 29 -0.54 -16.69 -3.67
CA VAL A 29 -1.54 -17.45 -4.45
C VAL A 29 -2.00 -16.67 -5.68
N LEU A 30 -2.36 -15.39 -5.53
CA LEU A 30 -2.85 -14.58 -6.65
C LEU A 30 -1.76 -14.33 -7.71
N VAL A 31 -0.50 -14.19 -7.30
CA VAL A 31 0.61 -14.07 -8.25
C VAL A 31 0.84 -15.39 -8.99
N GLN A 32 0.77 -16.54 -8.30
CA GLN A 32 0.87 -17.86 -8.91
C GLN A 32 -0.26 -18.14 -9.91
N GLU A 33 -1.47 -17.66 -9.63
CA GLU A 33 -2.62 -17.71 -10.54
C GLU A 33 -2.50 -16.75 -11.75
N GLY A 34 -1.45 -15.92 -11.79
CA GLY A 34 -1.16 -15.03 -12.92
C GLY A 34 -1.88 -13.67 -12.87
N TYR A 35 -2.45 -13.29 -11.72
CA TYR A 35 -3.06 -11.97 -11.57
C TYR A 35 -2.02 -10.85 -11.62
N LYS A 36 -2.40 -9.72 -12.22
CA LYS A 36 -1.57 -8.52 -12.23
C LYS A 36 -1.52 -7.88 -10.84
N ILE A 37 -0.40 -7.25 -10.52
CA ILE A 37 -0.16 -6.62 -9.20
C ILE A 37 -1.14 -5.48 -8.88
N ASN A 38 -1.55 -4.68 -9.87
CA ASN A 38 -2.48 -3.55 -9.64
C ASN A 38 -3.86 -4.02 -9.11
N PRO A 39 -4.52 -5.03 -9.71
CA PRO A 39 -5.70 -5.67 -9.13
C PRO A 39 -5.49 -6.17 -7.70
N ILE A 40 -4.37 -6.85 -7.42
CA ILE A 40 -4.06 -7.38 -6.09
C ILE A 40 -3.91 -6.25 -5.07
N ALA A 41 -3.23 -5.16 -5.45
CA ALA A 41 -3.07 -3.96 -4.65
C ALA A 41 -4.42 -3.35 -4.24
N ASN A 42 -5.32 -3.20 -5.22
CA ASN A 42 -6.66 -2.67 -4.98
C ASN A 42 -7.50 -3.62 -4.09
N LEU A 43 -7.41 -4.93 -4.32
CA LEU A 43 -8.12 -5.94 -3.53
C LEU A 43 -7.72 -5.92 -2.07
N LEU A 44 -6.41 -5.80 -1.79
CA LEU A 44 -5.88 -5.81 -0.43
C LEU A 44 -5.89 -4.42 0.23
N GLY A 45 -6.28 -3.37 -0.50
CA GLY A 45 -6.15 -1.99 -0.01
C GLY A 45 -4.70 -1.59 0.28
N ARG A 46 -3.74 -2.21 -0.42
CA ARG A 46 -2.30 -2.00 -0.23
C ARG A 46 -1.69 -1.30 -1.43
N HIS A 47 -0.64 -0.52 -1.19
CA HIS A 47 0.10 0.07 -2.29
C HIS A 47 0.91 -0.99 -3.04
N ARG A 48 0.98 -0.87 -4.38
CA ARG A 48 1.72 -1.83 -5.23
C ARG A 48 3.19 -2.00 -4.82
N SER A 49 3.85 -0.95 -4.32
CA SER A 49 5.24 -1.05 -3.85
C SER A 49 5.38 -1.94 -2.62
N THR A 50 4.35 -2.02 -1.76
CA THR A 50 4.33 -2.94 -0.63
C THR A 50 4.31 -4.38 -1.12
N ILE A 51 3.53 -4.69 -2.15
CA ILE A 51 3.46 -6.01 -2.76
C ILE A 51 4.79 -6.37 -3.44
N TYR A 52 5.37 -5.49 -4.25
CA TYR A 52 6.68 -5.75 -4.87
C TYR A 52 7.79 -5.98 -3.84
N ARG A 53 7.78 -5.25 -2.73
CA ARG A 53 8.74 -5.48 -1.63
C ARG A 53 8.56 -6.83 -0.97
N GLU A 54 7.33 -7.32 -0.86
CA GLU A 54 7.05 -8.64 -0.31
C GLU A 54 7.51 -9.75 -1.26
N LEU A 55 7.28 -9.59 -2.56
CA LEU A 55 7.70 -10.56 -3.58
C LEU A 55 9.22 -10.62 -3.76
N ASN A 56 9.94 -9.56 -3.40
CA ASN A 56 11.42 -9.51 -3.44
C ASN A 56 12.08 -9.96 -2.14
N ARG A 57 11.29 -10.41 -1.14
CA ARG A 57 11.76 -10.74 0.20
C ARG A 57 12.27 -12.16 0.30
#